data_AF-A0A127I3H3-F1
#
_entry.id   AF-A0A127I3H3-F1
#
_cell.length_a   1.000
_cell.length_b   1.000
_cell.length_c   1.000
_cell.angle_alpha   90.00
_cell.angle_beta   90.00
_cell.angle_gamma   90.00
#
_symmetry.space_group_name_H-M   'P 1'
#
loop_
_entity.id
_entity.type
_entity.pdbx_description
1 polymer ?
#
loop_
_entity_poly.entity_id
_entity_poly.type
_entity_poly.pdbx_seq_one_letter_code
_entity_poly.pdbx_strand_id
1 'polypeptide(L)'
;MGKRKTVWPTEREIRLRFILFAVIDVASVQGVSSDLLLPAHKLLRDSPTEAQLLEVLGEILSTDEMYGFRFVPGSEAEELMQALKIFDS
;
A
#
# COMPACT_ATOMS: atom_id res chain seq x y z
N MET A 1 31.74 -11.02 -8.84
CA MET A 1 30.43 -11.39 -8.26
C MET A 1 30.15 -10.46 -7.09
N GLY A 2 29.40 -9.37 -7.33
CA GLY A 2 29.10 -8.37 -6.30
C GLY A 2 28.14 -8.91 -5.27
N LYS A 3 28.51 -8.88 -3.99
CA LYS A 3 27.64 -9.25 -2.88
C LYS A 3 26.37 -8.39 -2.98
N ARG A 4 25.22 -9.00 -3.27
CA ARG A 4 23.92 -8.33 -3.15
C ARG A 4 23.79 -7.90 -1.69
N LYS A 5 23.95 -6.60 -1.42
CA LYS A 5 23.61 -6.04 -0.11
C LYS A 5 22.14 -6.36 0.11
N THR A 6 21.84 -7.15 1.13
CA THR A 6 20.48 -7.29 1.64
C THR A 6 20.09 -5.91 2.18
N VAL A 7 19.41 -5.12 1.36
CA VAL A 7 18.79 -3.88 1.80
C VAL A 7 17.57 -4.30 2.62
N TRP A 8 17.65 -4.03 3.92
CA TRP A 8 16.53 -4.27 4.81
C TRP A 8 15.45 -3.23 4.55
N PRO A 9 14.17 -3.63 4.52
CA PRO A 9 13.09 -2.68 4.40
C PRO A 9 13.07 -1.77 5.63
N THR A 10 12.77 -0.51 5.40
CA THR A 10 12.55 0.46 6.47
C THR A 10 11.26 0.12 7.23
N GLU A 11 11.14 0.62 8.46
CA GLU A 11 9.91 0.48 9.24
C GLU A 11 8.68 0.99 8.47
N ARG A 12 8.85 2.09 7.72
CA ARG A 12 7.81 2.66 6.88
C ARG A 12 7.40 1.73 5.75
N GLU A 13 8.34 1.13 5.03
CA GLU A 13 8.06 0.14 3.99
C GLU A 13 7.34 -1.09 4.56
N ILE A 14 7.73 -1.54 5.76
CA ILE A 14 7.05 -2.65 6.45
C ILE A 14 5.60 -2.27 6.73
N ARG A 15 5.35 -1.10 7.33
CA ARG A 15 3.98 -0.62 7.63
C ARG A 15 3.14 -0.47 6.35
N LEU A 16 3.69 0.12 5.30
CA LEU A 16 2.99 0.27 4.01
C LEU A 16 2.65 -1.07 3.37
N ARG A 17 3.49 -2.10 3.51
CA ARG A 17 3.14 -3.46 3.05
C ARG A 17 1.94 -4.04 3.80
N PHE A 18 1.88 -3.85 5.11
CA PHE A 18 0.72 -4.29 5.91
C PHE A 18 -0.55 -3.53 5.51
N ILE A 19 -0.44 -2.21 5.31
CA ILE A 19 -1.56 -1.39 4.86
C ILE A 19 -2.04 -1.83 3.48
N LEU A 20 -1.13 -2.00 2.52
CA LEU A 20 -1.47 -2.47 1.18
C LEU A 20 -2.10 -3.86 1.21
N PHE A 21 -1.59 -4.78 2.04
CA PHE A 21 -2.21 -6.10 2.21
C PHE A 21 -3.66 -6.00 2.73
N ALA A 22 -3.91 -5.18 3.75
CA ALA A 22 -5.25 -4.97 4.29
C ALA A 22 -6.18 -4.28 3.28
N VAL A 23 -5.68 -3.31 2.53
CA VAL A 23 -6.43 -2.63 1.46
C VAL A 23 -6.78 -3.59 0.33
N ILE A 24 -5.87 -4.48 -0.08
CA ILE A 24 -6.15 -5.51 -1.09
C ILE A 24 -7.30 -6.43 -0.62
N ASP A 25 -7.29 -6.85 0.65
CA ASP A 25 -8.35 -7.70 1.21
C ASP A 25 -9.71 -6.99 1.18
N VAL A 26 -9.77 -5.74 1.65
CA VAL A 26 -11.01 -4.94 1.61
C VAL A 26 -11.46 -4.69 0.17
N ALA A 27 -10.55 -4.28 -0.72
CA ALA A 27 -10.83 -4.02 -2.12
C ALA A 27 -11.36 -5.27 -2.85
N SER A 28 -10.82 -6.45 -2.51
CA SER A 28 -11.31 -7.73 -3.02
C SER A 28 -12.75 -8.00 -2.60
N VAL A 29 -13.15 -7.62 -1.37
CA VAL A 29 -14.53 -7.77 -0.89
C VAL A 29 -15.45 -6.74 -1.54
N GLN A 30 -14.97 -5.52 -1.82
CA GLN A 30 -15.72 -4.46 -2.50
C GLN A 30 -15.89 -4.69 -4.01
N GLY A 31 -15.19 -5.69 -4.58
CA GLY A 31 -15.34 -6.06 -5.98
C GLY A 31 -14.40 -5.36 -6.95
N VAL A 32 -13.30 -4.75 -6.44
CA VAL A 32 -12.25 -4.19 -7.29
C VAL A 32 -11.68 -5.25 -8.23
N SER A 33 -11.43 -4.87 -9.48
CA SER A 33 -10.95 -5.81 -10.52
C SER A 33 -9.68 -6.56 -10.11
N SER A 34 -9.67 -7.88 -10.35
CA SER A 34 -8.50 -8.72 -10.16
C SER A 34 -7.31 -8.27 -11.01
N ASP A 35 -7.55 -7.58 -12.13
CA ASP A 35 -6.50 -7.04 -12.99
C ASP A 35 -5.65 -5.99 -12.28
N LEU A 36 -6.24 -5.30 -11.28
CA LEU A 36 -5.55 -4.36 -10.40
C LEU A 36 -4.99 -5.05 -9.14
N LEU A 37 -5.76 -5.94 -8.52
CA LEU A 37 -5.39 -6.56 -7.24
C LEU A 37 -4.28 -7.62 -7.37
N LEU A 38 -4.22 -8.37 -8.47
CA LEU A 38 -3.21 -9.42 -8.67
C LEU A 38 -1.79 -8.84 -8.80
N PRO A 39 -1.54 -7.78 -9.60
CA PRO A 39 -0.25 -7.07 -9.60
C PRO A 39 0.11 -6.49 -8.23
N ALA A 40 -0.85 -5.90 -7.52
CA ALA A 40 -0.63 -5.35 -6.18
C ALA A 40 -0.21 -6.44 -5.17
N HIS A 41 -0.85 -7.60 -5.20
CA HIS A 41 -0.49 -8.73 -4.35
C HIS A 41 0.88 -9.32 -4.76
N LYS A 42 1.23 -9.28 -6.04
CA LYS A 42 2.56 -9.71 -6.51
C LYS A 42 3.66 -8.77 -6.01
N LEU A 43 3.41 -7.45 -6.04
CA LEU A 43 4.34 -6.43 -5.56
C LEU A 43 4.78 -6.69 -4.10
N LEU A 44 3.85 -7.12 -3.24
CA LEU A 44 4.13 -7.45 -1.84
C LEU A 44 5.13 -8.61 -1.64
N ARG A 45 5.26 -9.51 -2.62
CA ARG A 45 6.20 -10.66 -2.55
C ARG A 45 7.64 -10.28 -2.86
N ASP A 46 7.84 -9.16 -3.54
CA ASP A 46 9.16 -8.66 -3.91
C ASP A 46 9.72 -7.75 -2.80
N SER A 47 10.64 -6.85 -3.17
CA SER A 47 11.14 -5.80 -2.27
C SER A 47 10.68 -4.42 -2.75
N PRO A 48 9.37 -4.11 -2.69
CA PRO A 48 8.87 -2.83 -3.16
C PRO A 48 9.39 -1.68 -2.31
N THR A 49 9.65 -0.56 -2.99
CA THR A 49 9.99 0.70 -2.36
C THR A 49 8.73 1.39 -1.81
N GLU A 50 8.93 2.35 -0.91
CA GLU A 50 7.86 3.22 -0.41
C GLU A 50 7.03 3.84 -1.55
N ALA A 51 7.68 4.40 -2.57
CA ALA A 51 6.99 5.02 -3.70
C ALA A 51 6.09 4.04 -4.46
N GLN A 52 6.57 2.80 -4.71
CA GLN A 52 5.78 1.77 -5.39
C GLN A 52 4.57 1.33 -4.56
N LEU A 53 4.72 1.25 -3.23
CA LEU A 53 3.62 0.92 -2.33
C LEU A 53 2.56 2.02 -2.34
N LEU A 54 2.97 3.29 -2.35
CA LEU A 54 2.06 4.43 -2.36
C LEU A 54 1.34 4.60 -3.69
N GLU A 55 2.03 4.39 -4.81
CA GLU A 55 1.44 4.41 -6.14
C GLU A 55 0.30 3.39 -6.24
N VAL A 56 0.57 2.12 -5.91
CA VAL A 56 -0.44 1.06 -5.96
C VAL A 56 -1.56 1.27 -4.94
N LEU A 57 -1.25 1.75 -3.74
CA LEU A 57 -2.28 2.16 -2.77
C LEU A 57 -3.19 3.25 -3.35
N GLY A 58 -2.60 4.25 -4.01
CA GLY A 58 -3.34 5.33 -4.66
C GLY A 58 -4.24 4.82 -5.77
N GLU A 59 -3.75 3.93 -6.62
CA GLU A 59 -4.52 3.31 -7.70
C GLU A 59 -5.74 2.55 -7.17
N ILE A 60 -5.56 1.70 -6.16
CA ILE A 60 -6.67 0.93 -5.55
C ILE A 60 -7.67 1.88 -4.86
N LEU A 61 -7.18 2.85 -4.09
CA LEU A 61 -8.06 3.78 -3.38
C LEU A 61 -8.80 4.76 -4.30
N SER A 62 -8.36 4.90 -5.55
CA SER A 62 -8.99 5.78 -6.56
C SER A 62 -10.08 5.08 -7.36
N THR A 63 -10.32 3.79 -7.16
CA THR A 63 -11.41 3.10 -7.86
C THR A 63 -12.77 3.44 -7.26
N ASP A 64 -13.83 3.36 -8.06
CA ASP A 64 -15.19 3.68 -7.63
C ASP A 64 -15.69 2.75 -6.52
N GLU A 65 -15.27 1.48 -6.52
CA GLU A 65 -15.63 0.51 -5.47
C GLU A 65 -15.04 0.88 -4.10
N MET A 66 -13.95 1.64 -4.10
CA MET A 66 -13.32 2.15 -2.89
C MET A 66 -13.85 3.54 -2.48
N TYR A 67 -14.87 4.06 -3.19
CA TYR A 67 -15.52 5.30 -2.82
C TYR A 67 -16.12 5.21 -1.40
N GLY A 68 -15.74 6.16 -0.54
CA GLY A 68 -16.16 6.18 0.86
C GLY A 68 -15.31 5.31 1.79
N PHE A 69 -14.33 4.57 1.27
CA PHE A 69 -13.31 3.91 2.10
C PHE A 69 -12.58 4.94 2.95
N ARG A 70 -12.41 4.61 4.23
CA ARG A 70 -11.59 5.39 5.16
C ARG A 70 -10.83 4.43 6.05
N PHE A 71 -9.58 4.78 6.33
CA PHE A 71 -8.85 4.16 7.42
C PHE A 71 -9.59 4.41 8.73
N VAL A 72 -9.47 3.47 9.67
CA VAL A 72 -10.08 3.61 10.98
C VAL A 72 -9.51 4.87 11.65
N PRO A 73 -10.36 5.80 12.13
CA PRO A 73 -9.88 7.02 12.77
C PRO A 73 -8.98 6.72 13.98
N GLY A 74 -7.82 7.39 14.05
CA GLY A 74 -6.80 7.17 15.08
C GLY A 74 -6.03 5.85 14.94
N SER A 75 -6.14 5.16 13.81
CA SER A 75 -5.29 4.00 13.52
C SER A 75 -3.91 4.42 13.02
N GLU A 76 -2.91 3.58 13.25
CA GLU A 76 -1.55 3.80 12.72
C GLU A 76 -1.53 3.96 11.19
N ALA A 77 -2.47 3.31 10.49
CA ALA A 77 -2.61 3.45 9.05
C ALA A 77 -3.10 4.85 8.67
N GLU A 78 -4.09 5.39 9.39
CA GLU A 78 -4.55 6.76 9.16
C GLU A 78 -3.43 7.77 9.45
N GLU A 79 -2.76 7.64 10.59
CA GLU A 79 -1.65 8.52 10.99
C GLU A 79 -0.51 8.51 9.97
N LEU A 80 -0.12 7.32 9.49
CA LEU A 80 0.92 7.18 8.47
C LEU A 80 0.51 7.85 7.16
N MET A 81 -0.72 7.60 6.69
CA MET A 81 -1.23 8.18 5.45
C MET A 81 -1.37 9.71 5.55
N GLN A 82 -1.73 10.24 6.72
CA GLN A 82 -1.74 11.69 6.98
C GLN A 82 -0.33 12.27 6.99
N ALA A 83 0.61 11.63 7.69
CA ALA A 83 1.99 12.06 7.74
C ALA A 83 2.60 12.14 6.32
N LEU A 84 2.32 11.16 5.47
CA LEU A 84 2.80 11.12 4.09
C LEU A 84 2.20 12.23 3.21
N LYS A 85 0.91 12.54 3.35
CA LYS A 85 0.27 13.67 2.66
C LYS A 85 0.88 15.02 3.04
N ILE A 86 1.41 15.14 4.26
CA ILE A 86 2.08 16.36 4.73
C ILE A 86 3.47 16.55 4.09
N PHE A 87 4.13 15.47 3.66
CA PHE A 87 5.45 15.52 3.00
C PHE A 87 5.37 15.77 1.48
N ASP A 88 4.18 15.74 0.88
CA ASP A 88 3.93 15.95 -0.55
C ASP A 88 3.48 17.41 -0.87
N SER A 89 3.54 18.34 0.10
CA SER A 89 3.18 19.76 -0.04
C SER A 89 4.37 20.71 -0.02
#